data_AF-A0A2D4G871-F1
#
_entry.id   AF-A0A2D4G871-F1
#
_cell.length_a   1.000
_cell.length_b   1.000
_cell.length_c   1.000
_cell.angle_alpha   90.00
_cell.angle_beta   90.00
_cell.angle_gamma   90.00
#
_symmetry.space_group_name_H-M   'P 1'
#
loop_
_entity.id
_entity.type
_entity.pdbx_description
1 polymer ?
#
loop_
_entity_poly.entity_id
_entity_poly.type
_entity_poly.pdbx_seq_one_letter_code
_entity_poly.pdbx_strand_id
1 'polypeptide(L)'
;VHGGDRPGRRFGREPPSTLARAMPRKEEEVIWGAMDTLTVYHHIFLQYLNQTRNVVNEKCSGMEPWQVIASTIAATLLIVKIHMFLFQSESLTSRFKKWFFRFIRKLPIIGYIIKQQIYKTLDEMSAKLPFLQDQKTYLKSLPATGLSQPELLKKMKEYSTSGNVHWEDCKVSGTVYSGDEKLVNLLVKVYEEFAWANPLHPDVFPGVRKMEAEVVRMACTLFHGGP
;
A
#
# COMPACT_ATOMS: atom_id res chain seq x y z
N VAL A 1 -31.95 57.77 29.85
CA VAL A 1 -32.13 57.35 31.26
C VAL A 1 -30.86 56.57 31.62
N HIS A 2 -29.79 57.23 32.09
CA HIS A 2 -29.46 57.45 33.51
C HIS A 2 -29.59 56.15 34.33
N GLY A 3 -28.61 55.64 35.07
CA GLY A 3 -27.39 56.20 35.64
C GLY A 3 -26.99 55.29 36.82
N GLY A 4 -25.86 55.59 37.48
CA GLY A 4 -25.41 54.92 38.72
C GLY A 4 -23.91 54.61 38.69
N ASP A 5 -22.97 55.53 38.93
CA ASP A 5 -22.74 56.41 40.09
C ASP A 5 -22.14 55.66 41.31
N ARG A 6 -20.82 55.79 41.55
CA ARG A 6 -20.23 56.40 42.77
C ARG A 6 -18.68 56.37 42.81
N PRO A 7 -18.03 57.29 43.58
CA PRO A 7 -16.63 57.70 43.38
C PRO A 7 -15.69 57.58 44.61
N GLY A 8 -14.39 57.78 44.38
CA GLY A 8 -13.34 58.06 45.38
C GLY A 8 -12.01 57.37 44.99
N ARG A 9 -10.82 57.98 45.01
CA ARG A 9 -10.30 59.16 45.70
C ARG A 9 -9.00 59.63 45.00
N ARG A 10 -8.89 60.96 44.82
CA ARG A 10 -7.72 61.86 44.80
C ARG A 10 -6.30 61.25 44.70
N PHE A 11 -5.46 61.78 43.81
CA PHE A 11 -4.45 62.82 44.13
C PHE A 11 -3.74 63.32 42.85
N GLY A 12 -3.54 64.64 42.74
CA GLY A 12 -2.55 65.28 41.84
C GLY A 12 -3.02 65.82 40.49
N ARG A 13 -3.30 67.13 40.41
CA ARG A 13 -3.44 67.96 39.18
C ARG A 13 -2.02 68.27 38.62
N GLU A 14 -1.72 68.45 37.33
CA GLU A 14 -2.25 69.42 36.33
C GLU A 14 -1.93 69.01 34.85
N PRO A 15 -2.51 69.70 33.81
CA PRO A 15 -2.67 69.23 32.41
C PRO A 15 -1.82 70.03 31.36
N PRO A 16 -2.17 70.04 30.05
CA PRO A 16 -1.70 69.12 29.01
C PRO A 16 -0.75 69.80 27.99
N SER A 17 0.26 69.08 27.49
CA SER A 17 1.06 69.54 26.34
C SER A 17 0.83 68.64 25.13
N THR A 18 0.11 69.19 24.15
CA THR A 18 0.07 68.79 22.75
C THR A 18 1.46 68.37 22.27
N LEU A 19 1.61 67.18 21.68
CA LEU A 19 2.63 66.87 20.66
C LEU A 19 2.38 65.46 20.12
N ALA A 20 2.01 65.37 18.84
CA ALA A 20 2.13 64.15 18.06
C ALA A 20 3.54 63.59 18.27
N ARG A 21 3.65 62.39 18.87
CA ARG A 21 4.96 61.75 19.08
C ARG A 21 5.41 61.22 17.73
N ALA A 22 6.10 62.09 16.99
CA ALA A 22 6.89 61.75 15.82
C ALA A 22 7.72 60.50 16.14
N MET A 23 7.64 59.49 15.26
CA MET A 23 8.56 58.36 15.28
C MET A 23 9.98 58.95 15.24
N PRO A 24 10.93 58.48 16.07
CA PRO A 24 12.27 59.04 16.08
C PRO A 24 12.88 58.95 14.67
N ARG A 25 13.29 60.09 14.12
CA ARG A 25 13.84 60.27 12.76
C ARG A 25 14.85 59.19 12.33
N LYS A 26 15.59 58.64 13.31
CA LYS A 26 16.55 57.56 13.12
C LYS A 26 15.92 56.21 12.74
N GLU A 27 14.76 55.86 13.28
CA GLU A 27 14.07 54.60 12.96
C GLU A 27 13.45 54.65 11.55
N GLU A 28 12.89 55.81 11.16
CA GLU A 28 12.42 56.03 9.78
C GLU A 28 13.59 55.96 8.78
N GLU A 29 14.72 56.62 9.05
CA GLU A 29 15.91 56.56 8.18
C GLU A 29 16.47 55.14 7.99
N VAL A 30 16.41 54.28 9.02
CA VAL A 30 16.84 52.88 8.93
C VAL A 30 15.86 52.06 8.07
N ILE A 31 14.55 52.28 8.21
CA ILE A 31 13.53 51.58 7.41
C ILE A 31 13.60 52.01 5.94
N TRP A 32 13.75 53.32 5.68
CA TRP A 32 13.94 53.85 4.33
C TRP A 32 15.24 53.34 3.69
N GLY A 33 16.35 53.31 4.45
CA GLY A 33 17.61 52.73 3.98
C GLY A 33 17.52 51.23 3.68
N ALA A 34 16.81 50.45 4.51
CA ALA A 34 16.56 49.03 4.24
C ALA A 34 15.68 48.83 2.98
N MET A 35 14.65 49.66 2.79
CA MET A 35 13.79 49.62 1.61
C MET A 35 14.54 50.04 0.33
N ASP A 36 15.45 51.01 0.42
CA ASP A 36 16.34 51.40 -0.67
C ASP A 36 17.33 50.28 -1.04
N THR A 37 17.93 49.60 -0.06
CA THR A 37 18.79 48.44 -0.36
C THR A 37 18.00 47.31 -1.02
N LEU A 38 16.77 47.03 -0.56
CA LEU A 38 15.90 46.01 -1.13
C LEU A 38 15.50 46.34 -2.58
N THR A 39 15.22 47.62 -2.89
CA THR A 39 14.90 48.05 -4.25
C THR A 39 16.11 47.92 -5.19
N VAL A 40 17.32 48.18 -4.69
CA VAL A 40 18.56 47.95 -5.44
C VAL A 40 18.76 46.47 -5.75
N TYR A 41 18.62 45.57 -4.77
CA TYR A 41 18.71 44.12 -5.01
C TYR A 41 17.62 43.63 -5.96
N HIS A 42 16.39 44.16 -5.84
CA HIS A 42 15.30 43.85 -6.76
C HIS A 42 15.61 44.27 -8.20
N HIS A 43 16.19 45.45 -8.42
CA HIS A 43 16.60 45.91 -9.74
C HIS A 43 17.76 45.10 -10.33
N ILE A 44 18.76 44.76 -9.52
CA ILE A 44 19.86 43.88 -9.95
C ILE A 44 19.29 42.51 -10.36
N PHE A 45 18.40 41.94 -9.55
CA PHE A 45 17.73 40.67 -9.86
C PHE A 45 16.91 40.74 -11.16
N LEU A 46 16.11 41.79 -11.35
CA LEU A 46 15.35 42.01 -12.59
C LEU A 46 16.26 42.19 -13.80
N GLN A 47 17.42 42.82 -13.65
CA GLN A 47 18.41 42.95 -14.70
C GLN A 47 18.96 41.58 -15.11
N TYR A 48 19.33 40.72 -14.15
CA TYR A 48 19.75 39.35 -14.43
C TYR A 48 18.63 38.51 -15.08
N LEU A 49 17.38 38.68 -14.65
CA LEU A 49 16.24 38.03 -15.29
C LEU A 49 16.04 38.49 -16.74
N ASN A 50 16.14 39.79 -17.02
CA ASN A 50 16.00 40.32 -18.37
C ASN A 50 17.16 39.90 -19.28
N GLN A 51 18.39 39.87 -18.78
CA GLN A 51 19.53 39.32 -19.52
C GLN A 51 19.30 37.86 -19.87
N THR A 52 18.84 37.06 -18.91
CA THR A 52 18.53 35.64 -19.11
C THR A 52 17.40 35.45 -20.13
N ARG A 53 16.33 36.26 -20.02
CA ARG A 53 15.20 36.27 -20.96
C ARG A 53 15.66 36.57 -22.39
N ASN A 54 16.51 37.58 -22.56
CA ASN A 54 17.01 37.96 -23.88
C ASN A 54 17.87 36.85 -24.49
N VAL A 55 18.75 36.22 -23.71
CA VAL A 55 19.58 35.09 -24.18
C VAL A 55 18.72 33.89 -24.58
N VAL A 56 17.67 33.57 -23.81
CA VAL A 56 16.74 32.46 -24.13
C VAL A 56 15.95 32.79 -25.39
N ASN A 57 15.41 34.00 -25.51
CA ASN A 57 14.64 34.43 -26.67
C ASN A 57 15.50 34.49 -27.94
N GLU A 58 16.76 34.90 -27.83
CA GLU A 58 17.71 34.90 -28.93
C GLU A 58 17.99 33.47 -29.43
N LYS A 59 18.21 32.52 -28.50
CA LYS A 59 18.41 31.10 -28.83
C LYS A 59 17.15 30.41 -29.38
N CYS A 60 15.96 30.84 -28.95
CA CYS A 60 14.68 30.31 -29.40
C CYS A 60 14.05 31.12 -30.56
N SER A 61 14.74 32.13 -31.09
CA SER A 61 14.21 33.09 -32.08
C SER A 61 13.74 32.44 -33.39
N GLY A 62 14.29 31.28 -33.76
CA GLY A 62 13.93 30.51 -34.94
C GLY A 62 12.94 29.36 -34.71
N MET A 63 12.41 29.19 -33.49
CA MET A 63 11.49 28.09 -33.15
C MET A 63 10.07 28.60 -32.92
N GLU A 64 9.08 27.87 -33.44
CA GLU A 64 7.68 28.20 -33.16
C GLU A 64 7.33 27.86 -31.70
N PRO A 65 6.41 28.60 -31.04
CA PRO A 65 6.11 28.41 -29.62
C PRO A 65 5.73 26.98 -29.23
N TRP A 66 5.05 26.23 -30.11
CA TRP A 66 4.67 24.84 -29.84
C TRP A 66 5.89 23.90 -29.84
N GLN A 67 6.94 24.17 -30.63
CA GLN A 67 8.16 23.36 -30.67
C GLN A 67 8.96 23.50 -29.38
N VAL A 68 8.95 24.68 -28.78
CA VAL A 68 9.55 24.93 -27.46
C VAL A 68 8.79 24.15 -26.38
N ILE A 69 7.45 24.15 -26.42
CA ILE A 69 6.62 23.36 -25.51
C ILE A 69 6.85 21.85 -25.72
N ALA A 70 6.88 21.38 -26.97
CA ALA A 70 7.09 19.97 -27.26
C ALA A 70 8.48 19.48 -26.87
N SER A 71 9.53 20.26 -27.14
CA SER A 71 10.91 19.92 -26.77
C SER A 71 11.12 19.93 -25.25
N THR A 72 10.51 20.85 -24.52
CA THR A 72 10.55 20.86 -23.05
C THR A 72 9.80 19.66 -22.45
N ILE A 73 8.64 19.29 -22.99
CA ILE A 73 7.92 18.06 -22.58
C ILE A 73 8.76 16.81 -22.90
N ALA A 74 9.36 16.73 -24.08
CA ALA A 74 10.20 15.60 -24.46
C ALA A 74 11.47 15.49 -23.58
N ALA A 75 12.13 16.62 -23.32
CA ALA A 75 13.32 16.68 -22.47
C ALA A 75 12.99 16.31 -21.02
N THR A 76 11.88 16.80 -20.47
CA THR A 76 11.45 16.45 -19.11
C THR A 76 11.09 14.97 -18.99
N LEU A 77 10.35 14.40 -19.96
CA LEU A 77 10.07 12.97 -20.00
C LEU A 77 11.35 12.12 -20.15
N LEU A 78 12.31 12.57 -20.97
CA LEU A 78 13.61 11.92 -21.12
C LEU A 78 14.37 11.92 -19.79
N ILE A 79 14.45 13.08 -19.12
CA ILE A 79 15.12 13.24 -17.82
C ILE A 79 14.46 12.35 -16.77
N VAL A 80 13.13 12.36 -16.67
CA VAL A 80 12.39 11.49 -15.73
C VAL A 80 12.65 10.02 -16.04
N LYS A 81 12.65 9.61 -17.31
CA LYS A 81 12.96 8.22 -17.69
C LYS A 81 14.39 7.83 -17.35
N ILE A 82 15.36 8.70 -17.61
CA ILE A 82 16.78 8.47 -17.26
C ILE A 82 16.91 8.39 -15.74
N HIS A 83 16.26 9.30 -14.99
CA HIS A 83 16.28 9.30 -13.54
C HIS A 83 15.65 8.02 -12.96
N MET A 84 14.46 7.62 -13.43
CA MET A 84 13.83 6.36 -13.05
C MET A 84 14.66 5.13 -13.44
N PHE A 85 15.43 5.22 -14.54
CA PHE A 85 16.30 4.13 -14.99
C PHE A 85 17.59 4.01 -14.18
N LEU A 86 18.18 5.14 -13.75
CA LEU A 86 19.43 5.19 -12.99
C LEU A 86 19.23 4.98 -11.49
N PHE A 87 18.14 5.50 -10.91
CA PHE A 87 17.82 5.39 -9.49
C PHE A 87 16.90 4.20 -9.16
N GLN A 88 16.77 3.25 -10.07
CA GLN A 88 16.06 2.00 -9.81
C GLN A 88 16.89 1.11 -8.88
N SER A 89 16.28 0.55 -7.83
CA SER A 89 16.96 -0.27 -6.81
C SER A 89 17.48 -1.63 -7.31
N GLU A 90 17.26 -1.99 -8.58
CA GLU A 90 17.75 -3.24 -9.16
C GLU A 90 19.13 -3.09 -9.80
N SER A 91 20.03 -4.05 -9.54
CA SER A 91 21.34 -4.08 -10.18
C SER A 91 21.23 -4.19 -11.72
N LEU A 92 22.14 -3.51 -12.43
CA LEU A 92 22.19 -3.53 -13.90
C LEU A 92 22.31 -4.96 -14.46
N THR A 93 23.01 -5.84 -13.75
CA THR A 93 23.16 -7.26 -14.12
C THR A 93 21.84 -8.02 -14.06
N SER A 94 20.99 -7.75 -13.04
CA SER A 94 19.65 -8.34 -12.94
C SER A 94 18.75 -7.90 -14.10
N ARG A 95 18.83 -6.61 -14.48
CA ARG A 95 18.04 -6.04 -15.58
C ARG A 95 18.44 -6.64 -16.92
N PHE A 96 19.74 -6.69 -17.19
CA PHE A 96 20.27 -7.33 -18.38
C PHE A 96 19.92 -8.82 -18.43
N LYS A 97 20.07 -9.53 -17.30
CA LYS A 97 19.68 -10.94 -17.17
C LYS A 97 18.20 -11.14 -17.50
N LYS A 98 17.29 -10.36 -16.89
CA LYS A 98 15.84 -10.44 -17.17
C LYS A 98 15.53 -10.16 -18.63
N TRP A 99 16.14 -9.12 -19.22
CA TRP A 99 15.95 -8.78 -20.63
C TRP A 99 16.45 -9.90 -21.55
N PHE A 100 17.65 -10.41 -21.29
CA PHE A 100 18.26 -11.51 -22.02
C PHE A 100 17.41 -12.79 -21.96
N PHE A 101 16.96 -13.19 -20.76
CA PHE A 101 16.07 -14.35 -20.60
C PHE A 101 14.71 -14.15 -21.28
N ARG A 102 14.17 -12.94 -21.28
CA ARG A 102 12.93 -12.62 -22.01
C ARG A 102 13.15 -12.74 -23.52
N PHE A 103 14.28 -12.28 -24.03
CA PHE A 103 14.61 -12.36 -25.45
C PHE A 103 14.83 -13.81 -25.89
N ILE A 104 15.62 -14.57 -25.13
CA ILE A 104 15.87 -16.00 -25.37
C ILE A 104 14.57 -16.81 -25.36
N ARG A 105 13.66 -16.54 -24.41
CA ARG A 105 12.38 -17.24 -24.33
C ARG A 105 11.45 -16.96 -25.53
N LYS A 106 11.66 -15.86 -26.27
CA LYS A 106 10.90 -15.56 -27.50
C LYS A 106 11.35 -16.38 -28.71
N LEU A 107 12.50 -17.05 -28.64
CA LEU A 107 12.95 -17.91 -29.73
C LEU A 107 12.06 -19.17 -29.81
N PRO A 108 11.59 -19.56 -31.01
CA PRO A 108 10.60 -20.64 -31.16
C PRO A 108 11.12 -22.00 -30.66
N ILE A 109 12.42 -22.27 -30.82
CA ILE A 109 13.08 -23.51 -30.38
C ILE A 109 13.04 -23.63 -28.84
N ILE A 110 13.36 -22.54 -28.14
CA ILE A 110 13.44 -22.54 -26.68
C ILE A 110 12.04 -22.56 -26.08
N GLY A 111 11.10 -21.85 -26.68
CA GLY A 111 9.68 -21.94 -26.33
C GLY A 111 9.14 -23.37 -26.45
N TYR A 112 9.54 -24.12 -27.48
CA TYR A 112 9.15 -25.52 -27.65
C TYR A 112 9.69 -26.42 -26.52
N ILE A 113 10.98 -26.31 -26.18
CA ILE A 113 11.60 -27.08 -25.08
C ILE A 113 10.94 -26.75 -23.73
N ILE A 114 10.67 -25.47 -23.47
CA ILE A 114 9.97 -25.05 -22.24
C ILE A 114 8.58 -25.67 -22.18
N LYS A 115 7.82 -25.65 -23.28
CA LYS A 115 6.49 -26.27 -23.35
C LYS A 115 6.57 -27.77 -23.10
N GLN A 116 7.52 -28.48 -23.70
CA GLN A 116 7.72 -29.91 -23.45
C GLN A 116 7.99 -30.19 -21.97
N GLN A 117 8.82 -29.39 -21.32
CA GLN A 117 9.09 -29.54 -19.88
C GLN A 117 7.84 -29.27 -19.04
N ILE A 118 7.02 -28.27 -19.41
CA ILE A 118 5.73 -28.01 -18.76
C ILE A 118 4.80 -29.23 -18.90
N TYR A 119 4.64 -29.77 -20.11
CA TYR A 119 3.78 -30.96 -20.31
C TYR A 119 4.29 -32.16 -19.54
N LYS A 120 5.60 -32.43 -19.58
CA LYS A 120 6.22 -33.50 -18.78
C LYS A 120 5.95 -33.32 -17.29
N THR A 121 6.11 -32.11 -16.76
CA THR A 121 5.82 -31.82 -15.35
C THR A 121 4.33 -31.96 -15.03
N LEU A 122 3.43 -31.57 -15.94
CA LEU A 122 1.98 -31.78 -15.78
C LEU A 122 1.64 -33.27 -15.76
N ASP A 123 2.25 -34.08 -16.62
CA ASP A 123 2.04 -35.52 -16.66
C ASP A 123 2.59 -36.20 -15.40
N GLU A 124 3.78 -35.81 -14.94
CA GLU A 124 4.36 -36.28 -13.68
C GLU A 124 3.52 -35.89 -12.46
N MET A 125 2.96 -34.67 -12.44
CA MET A 125 2.03 -34.22 -11.40
C MET A 125 0.73 -35.04 -11.45
N SER A 126 0.15 -35.25 -12.63
CA SER A 126 -1.06 -36.05 -12.83
C SER A 126 -0.86 -37.50 -12.39
N ALA A 127 0.28 -38.10 -12.73
CA ALA A 127 0.65 -39.46 -12.32
C ALA A 127 0.79 -39.60 -10.79
N LYS A 128 1.19 -38.53 -10.09
CA LYS A 128 1.27 -38.48 -8.61
C LYS A 128 -0.08 -38.27 -7.94
N LEU A 129 -1.14 -37.99 -8.70
CA LEU A 129 -2.49 -37.74 -8.21
C LEU A 129 -3.50 -38.80 -8.72
N PRO A 130 -3.22 -40.11 -8.56
CA PRO A 130 -4.11 -41.16 -9.09
C PRO A 130 -5.50 -41.14 -8.44
N PHE A 131 -5.61 -40.58 -7.24
CA PHE A 131 -6.88 -40.38 -6.53
C PHE A 131 -7.77 -39.28 -7.14
N LEU A 132 -7.23 -38.44 -8.03
CA LEU A 132 -8.00 -37.44 -8.79
C LEU A 132 -8.46 -37.97 -10.16
N GLN A 133 -8.03 -39.18 -10.55
CA GLN A 133 -8.40 -39.80 -11.83
C GLN A 133 -9.83 -40.36 -11.83
N ASP A 134 -10.58 -40.23 -10.73
CA ASP A 134 -11.98 -40.64 -10.68
C ASP A 134 -12.80 -39.85 -11.72
N GLN A 135 -13.62 -40.58 -12.49
CA GLN A 135 -14.27 -40.14 -13.74
C GLN A 135 -15.41 -39.12 -13.53
N LYS A 136 -15.45 -38.42 -12.39
CA LYS A 136 -16.52 -37.49 -12.07
C LYS A 136 -16.26 -36.13 -12.71
N THR A 137 -17.31 -35.57 -13.32
CA THR A 137 -17.27 -34.26 -13.97
C THR A 137 -16.93 -33.16 -12.95
N TYR A 138 -15.72 -32.62 -13.04
CA TYR A 138 -15.31 -31.45 -12.28
C TYR A 138 -16.16 -30.23 -12.67
N LEU A 139 -16.56 -29.44 -11.67
CA LEU A 139 -17.18 -28.13 -11.89
C LEU A 139 -16.07 -27.16 -12.35
N LYS A 140 -16.08 -26.79 -13.64
CA LYS A 140 -15.07 -25.89 -14.25
C LYS A 140 -15.47 -24.42 -14.24
N SER A 141 -16.71 -24.13 -13.87
CA SER A 141 -17.27 -22.79 -13.79
C SER A 141 -18.32 -22.73 -12.69
N LEU A 142 -18.61 -21.52 -12.21
CA LEU A 142 -19.72 -21.31 -11.28
C LEU A 142 -21.05 -21.70 -11.97
N PRO A 143 -21.95 -22.45 -11.32
CA PRO A 143 -23.26 -22.75 -11.87
C PRO A 143 -24.05 -21.47 -12.17
N ALA A 144 -24.77 -21.44 -13.30
CA ALA A 144 -25.58 -20.29 -13.69
C ALA A 144 -26.71 -19.98 -12.69
N THR A 145 -27.24 -21.02 -12.04
CA THR A 145 -28.22 -20.94 -10.97
C THR A 145 -27.62 -21.48 -9.67
N GLY A 146 -27.85 -20.78 -8.56
CA GLY A 146 -27.41 -21.24 -7.24
C GLY A 146 -28.02 -22.60 -6.90
N LEU A 147 -27.18 -23.52 -6.39
CA LEU A 147 -27.65 -24.80 -5.89
C LEU A 147 -28.49 -24.59 -4.63
N SER A 148 -29.56 -25.38 -4.49
CA SER A 148 -30.30 -25.41 -3.24
C SER A 148 -29.46 -26.04 -2.13
N GLN A 149 -29.75 -25.70 -0.87
CA GLN A 149 -29.08 -26.29 0.29
C GLN A 149 -29.07 -27.84 0.29
N PRO A 150 -30.20 -28.55 0.02
CA PRO A 150 -30.17 -30.02 -0.02
C PRO A 150 -29.31 -30.58 -1.16
N GLU A 151 -29.29 -29.92 -2.32
CA GLU A 151 -28.41 -30.33 -3.42
C GLU A 151 -26.94 -30.13 -3.08
N LEU A 152 -26.59 -29.02 -2.43
CA LEU A 152 -25.24 -28.74 -1.96
C LEU A 152 -24.78 -29.78 -0.94
N LEU A 153 -25.61 -30.09 0.07
CA LEU A 153 -25.30 -31.09 1.08
C LEU A 153 -25.16 -32.49 0.47
N LYS A 154 -26.01 -32.84 -0.50
CA LYS A 154 -25.87 -34.10 -1.26
C LYS A 154 -24.54 -34.16 -1.98
N LYS A 155 -24.16 -33.10 -2.71
CA LYS A 155 -22.89 -33.00 -3.42
C LYS A 155 -21.68 -33.05 -2.46
N MET A 156 -21.78 -32.41 -1.30
CA MET A 156 -20.76 -32.49 -0.25
C MET A 156 -20.59 -33.93 0.25
N LYS A 157 -21.69 -34.67 0.46
CA LYS A 157 -21.65 -36.08 0.85
C LYS A 157 -21.01 -36.96 -0.23
N GLU A 158 -21.34 -36.71 -1.51
CA GLU A 158 -20.71 -37.40 -2.64
C GLU A 158 -19.19 -37.22 -2.70
N TYR A 159 -18.68 -36.04 -2.32
CA TYR A 159 -17.24 -35.75 -2.23
C TYR A 159 -16.60 -36.36 -0.98
N SER A 160 -17.31 -36.37 0.15
CA SER A 160 -16.80 -37.02 1.36
C SER A 160 -16.61 -38.52 1.17
N THR A 161 -17.42 -39.17 0.34
CA THR A 161 -17.36 -40.62 0.09
C THR A 161 -16.56 -41.00 -1.16
N SER A 162 -15.97 -40.03 -1.88
CA SER A 162 -15.22 -40.33 -3.11
C SER A 162 -13.78 -40.79 -2.88
N GLY A 163 -13.28 -40.69 -1.65
CA GLY A 163 -11.98 -41.23 -1.28
C GLY A 163 -12.03 -42.75 -1.12
N ASN A 164 -11.04 -43.46 -1.66
CA ASN A 164 -10.88 -44.91 -1.49
C ASN A 164 -10.17 -45.29 -0.17
N VAL A 165 -9.83 -44.30 0.67
CA VAL A 165 -9.04 -44.48 1.88
C VAL A 165 -9.93 -44.23 3.10
N HIS A 166 -10.16 -45.28 3.87
CA HIS A 166 -10.81 -45.22 5.18
C HIS A 166 -9.76 -44.92 6.25
N TRP A 167 -9.68 -43.67 6.68
CA TRP A 167 -8.72 -43.24 7.70
C TRP A 167 -9.16 -43.68 9.10
N GLU A 168 -10.45 -43.94 9.29
CA GLU A 168 -11.09 -44.42 10.51
C GLU A 168 -10.50 -45.77 10.97
N ASP A 169 -10.01 -46.58 10.02
CA ASP A 169 -9.29 -47.84 10.28
C ASP A 169 -7.88 -47.65 10.88
N CYS A 170 -7.44 -46.43 11.13
CA CYS A 170 -6.10 -46.08 11.64
C CYS A 170 -4.93 -46.54 10.73
N LYS A 171 -5.20 -46.79 9.45
CA LYS A 171 -4.20 -47.26 8.47
C LYS A 171 -3.44 -46.13 7.75
N VAL A 172 -3.69 -44.88 8.12
CA VAL A 172 -3.14 -43.70 7.45
C VAL A 172 -2.25 -42.93 8.41
N SER A 173 -0.94 -43.05 8.22
CA SER A 173 0.06 -42.45 9.12
C SER A 173 0.02 -40.92 9.08
N GLY A 174 -0.23 -40.30 10.24
CA GLY A 174 -0.08 -38.86 10.46
C GLY A 174 -1.15 -37.96 9.84
N THR A 175 -2.23 -38.52 9.29
CA THR A 175 -3.26 -37.73 8.59
C THR A 175 -4.35 -37.21 9.53
N VAL A 176 -4.89 -38.06 10.41
CA VAL A 176 -5.93 -37.67 11.39
C VAL A 176 -5.45 -38.08 12.78
N TYR A 177 -5.27 -37.09 13.66
CA TYR A 177 -4.74 -37.30 15.02
C TYR A 177 -5.80 -37.72 16.03
N SER A 178 -7.05 -37.32 15.82
CA SER A 178 -8.20 -37.72 16.64
C SER A 178 -9.42 -37.89 15.74
N GLY A 179 -10.11 -39.02 15.87
CA GLY A 179 -11.38 -39.32 15.20
C GLY A 179 -12.57 -39.38 16.15
N ASP A 180 -12.42 -38.87 17.38
CA ASP A 180 -13.51 -38.91 18.37
C ASP A 180 -14.67 -38.00 17.97
N GLU A 181 -15.83 -38.60 17.73
CA GLU A 181 -17.07 -37.90 17.37
C GLU A 181 -17.48 -36.84 18.40
N LYS A 182 -17.22 -37.08 19.69
CA LYS A 182 -17.56 -36.10 20.74
C LYS A 182 -16.73 -34.83 20.59
N LEU A 183 -15.44 -34.99 20.30
CA LEU A 183 -14.53 -33.87 20.05
C LEU A 183 -14.93 -33.13 18.78
N VAL A 184 -15.23 -33.83 17.69
CA VAL A 184 -15.68 -33.21 16.43
C VAL A 184 -16.96 -32.39 16.65
N ASN A 185 -17.94 -32.94 17.37
CA ASN A 185 -19.19 -32.24 17.68
C ASN A 185 -18.96 -30.97 18.52
N LEU A 186 -18.00 -30.98 19.45
CA LEU A 186 -17.61 -29.79 20.19
C LEU A 186 -16.99 -28.74 19.26
N LEU A 187 -16.05 -29.14 18.40
CA LEU A 187 -15.36 -28.24 17.48
C LEU A 187 -16.31 -27.59 16.47
N VAL A 188 -17.29 -28.35 15.95
CA VAL A 188 -18.32 -27.80 15.05
C VAL A 188 -19.14 -26.71 15.73
N LYS A 189 -19.55 -26.90 16.99
CA LYS A 189 -20.29 -25.88 17.76
C LYS A 189 -19.45 -24.62 18.02
N VAL A 190 -18.16 -24.79 18.34
CA VAL A 190 -17.24 -23.65 18.50
C VAL A 190 -17.07 -22.91 17.18
N TYR A 191 -16.91 -23.62 16.06
CA TYR A 191 -16.80 -22.99 14.76
C TYR A 191 -18.08 -22.25 14.36
N GLU A 192 -19.26 -22.83 14.63
CA GLU A 192 -20.55 -22.20 14.37
C GLU A 192 -20.68 -20.85 15.09
N GLU A 193 -20.30 -20.79 16.37
CA GLU A 193 -20.34 -19.56 17.18
C GLU A 193 -19.40 -18.46 16.64
N PHE A 194 -18.23 -18.83 16.13
CA PHE A 194 -17.20 -17.89 15.68
C PHE A 194 -17.03 -17.80 14.15
N ALA A 195 -17.99 -18.31 13.37
CA ALA A 195 -17.86 -18.43 11.90
C ALA A 195 -17.57 -17.11 11.17
N TRP A 196 -18.01 -15.99 11.75
CA TRP A 196 -17.82 -14.63 11.20
C TRP A 196 -16.72 -13.82 11.90
N ALA A 197 -16.06 -14.41 12.90
CA ALA A 197 -15.02 -13.71 13.63
C ALA A 197 -13.77 -13.51 12.77
N ASN A 198 -13.19 -12.31 12.84
CA ASN A 198 -11.98 -11.96 12.10
C ASN A 198 -10.95 -11.32 13.05
N PRO A 199 -9.84 -12.01 13.41
CA PRO A 199 -8.83 -11.49 14.32
C PRO A 199 -8.16 -10.17 13.90
N LEU A 200 -8.26 -9.77 12.61
CA LEU A 200 -7.78 -8.47 12.15
C LEU A 200 -8.50 -7.28 12.79
N HIS A 201 -9.70 -7.50 13.35
CA HIS A 201 -10.51 -6.48 14.00
C HIS A 201 -10.73 -6.82 15.49
N PRO A 202 -9.69 -6.72 16.35
CA PRO A 202 -9.77 -7.09 17.76
C PRO A 202 -10.69 -6.17 18.58
N ASP A 203 -10.98 -4.98 18.07
CA ASP A 203 -11.99 -4.04 18.58
C ASP A 203 -13.42 -4.58 18.38
N VAL A 204 -13.67 -5.28 17.28
CA VAL A 204 -14.96 -5.91 16.97
C VAL A 204 -15.06 -7.32 17.59
N PHE A 205 -13.97 -8.07 17.62
CA PHE A 205 -13.91 -9.45 18.10
C PHE A 205 -12.95 -9.63 19.31
N PRO A 206 -13.15 -8.92 20.43
CA PRO A 206 -12.24 -8.98 21.57
C PRO A 206 -12.19 -10.38 22.22
N GLY A 207 -13.27 -11.16 22.11
CA GLY A 207 -13.33 -12.54 22.60
C GLY A 207 -12.34 -13.46 21.91
N VAL A 208 -12.24 -13.41 20.58
CA VAL A 208 -11.27 -14.22 19.82
C VAL A 208 -9.85 -13.79 20.14
N ARG A 209 -9.58 -12.48 20.20
CA ARG A 209 -8.26 -11.98 20.62
C ARG A 209 -7.85 -12.49 22.00
N LYS A 210 -8.80 -12.57 22.94
CA LYS A 210 -8.56 -13.12 24.28
C LYS A 210 -8.22 -14.61 24.21
N MET A 211 -9.03 -15.40 23.50
CA MET A 211 -8.78 -16.85 23.33
C MET A 211 -7.42 -17.13 22.67
N GLU A 212 -7.03 -16.38 21.65
CA GLU A 212 -5.71 -16.50 21.02
C GLU A 212 -4.57 -16.24 22.02
N ALA A 213 -4.69 -15.19 22.83
CA ALA A 213 -3.71 -14.89 23.86
C ALA A 213 -3.62 -15.99 24.94
N GLU A 214 -4.76 -16.57 25.32
CA GLU A 214 -4.83 -17.68 26.28
C GLU A 214 -4.19 -18.96 25.70
N VAL A 215 -4.46 -19.29 24.43
CA VAL A 215 -3.83 -20.44 23.75
C VAL A 215 -2.32 -20.29 23.69
N VAL A 216 -1.82 -19.11 23.30
CA VAL A 216 -0.37 -18.83 23.29
C VAL A 216 0.22 -18.98 24.69
N ARG A 217 -0.45 -18.44 25.73
CA ARG A 217 0.02 -18.58 27.12
C ARG A 217 0.03 -20.04 27.58
N MET A 218 -1.00 -20.82 27.26
CA MET A 218 -1.02 -22.26 27.59
C MET A 218 0.13 -22.99 26.91
N ALA A 219 0.42 -22.70 25.65
CA ALA A 219 1.56 -23.26 24.93
C ALA A 219 2.90 -22.84 25.55
N CYS A 220 3.11 -21.56 25.86
CA CYS A 220 4.32 -21.10 26.56
C CYS A 220 4.50 -21.85 27.88
N THR A 221 3.43 -21.99 28.66
CA THR A 221 3.46 -22.69 29.96
C THR A 221 3.82 -24.17 29.79
N LEU A 222 3.29 -24.84 28.75
CA LEU A 222 3.62 -26.24 28.44
C LEU A 222 5.12 -26.45 28.17
N PHE A 223 5.80 -25.44 27.61
CA PHE A 223 7.23 -25.46 27.34
C PHE A 223 8.06 -24.71 28.39
N HIS A 224 7.50 -24.42 29.58
CA HIS A 224 8.16 -23.68 30.67
C HIS A 224 8.69 -22.29 30.26
N GLY A 225 8.03 -21.65 29.30
CA GLY A 225 8.29 -20.27 28.93
C GLY A 225 7.95 -19.32 30.07
N GLY A 226 8.79 -18.28 30.22
CA GLY A 226 8.59 -17.24 31.22
C GLY A 226 7.33 -16.40 31.00
N PRO A 227 7.04 -15.46 31.94
CA PRO A 227 6.04 -14.44 31.74
C PRO A 227 6.26 -13.65 30.45
#